data_AF-A0A3S3FID8-F1
#
_entry.id   AF-A0A3S3FID8-F1
#
_cell.length_a   1.000
_cell.length_b   1.000
_cell.length_c   1.000
_cell.angle_alpha   90.00
_cell.angle_beta   90.00
_cell.angle_gamma   90.00
#
_symmetry.space_group_name_H-M   'P 1'
#
loop_
_entity.id
_entity.type
_entity.pdbx_description
1 polymer ?
#
loop_
_entity_poly.entity_id
_entity_poly.type
_entity_poly.pdbx_seq_one_letter_code
_entity_poly.pdbx_strand_id
1 'polypeptide(L)'
;MSYIGDFPEDFTTVSILFTTHAASGAAVAPSSGFEAADVKIYKNGSAAEKTSTNGLTMTSPFDGITGLHCLVIDTSVDTGDVGFWVAGAQYTVVLSPDETVDGLVVAKVIGTFGLAMAPVFARVGAPAGASVSADVAAVKAVLPAALVSGRIDASVGAMAANVMTAAAAAADLATELQSGLATAASIAALNNLSAAQVNAEVDTAIADAGLATAANLATVAGYLDTEIAAILADTNELQTDWANGGRLDLILDARASQTSVDDLPTNAELATALAAADDAVLAQVALVKSKTDNLPDDPADQSLVVAATDAVMSRLGAPAGASLSADIAALPTAAALAVTDGKVDGIKAKTDSLTFTVAGKVDANILSVNSVSVTGTGASGDEWGPA
;
A
#
# COMPACT_ATOMS: atom_id res chain seq x y z
N MET A 1 -9.79 80.70 -103.30
CA MET A 1 -10.94 79.93 -102.82
C MET A 1 -10.81 79.90 -101.31
N SER A 2 -11.73 80.49 -100.55
CA SER A 2 -11.60 80.62 -99.10
C SER A 2 -12.44 79.56 -98.40
N TYR A 3 -11.83 78.75 -97.54
CA TYR A 3 -12.54 77.87 -96.62
C TYR A 3 -12.97 78.68 -95.40
N ILE A 4 -14.28 78.75 -95.14
CA ILE A 4 -14.91 79.64 -94.17
C ILE A 4 -14.96 78.99 -92.78
N GLY A 5 -15.06 77.67 -92.72
CA GLY A 5 -15.07 76.92 -91.46
C GLY A 5 -15.78 75.57 -91.58
N ASP A 6 -15.74 74.81 -90.48
CA ASP A 6 -16.59 73.65 -90.25
C ASP A 6 -17.58 74.01 -89.15
N PHE A 7 -18.87 73.90 -89.44
CA PHE A 7 -19.95 74.32 -88.55
C PHE A 7 -20.78 73.12 -88.11
N PRO A 8 -21.50 73.17 -86.98
CA PRO A 8 -22.53 72.18 -86.68
C PRO A 8 -23.58 72.09 -87.80
N GLU A 9 -24.26 70.96 -87.93
CA GLU A 9 -25.51 70.88 -88.72
C GLU A 9 -26.55 71.85 -88.13
N ASP A 10 -27.47 72.35 -88.97
CA ASP A 10 -28.48 73.35 -88.58
C ASP A 10 -27.90 74.66 -88.01
N PHE A 11 -26.73 75.09 -88.50
CA PHE A 11 -26.12 76.35 -88.10
C PHE A 11 -26.77 77.54 -88.81
N THR A 12 -27.09 78.59 -88.04
CA THR A 12 -27.98 79.66 -88.50
C THR A 12 -27.29 80.83 -89.21
N THR A 13 -25.97 80.94 -89.13
CA THR A 13 -25.26 82.15 -89.62
C THR A 13 -23.89 81.84 -90.22
N VAL A 14 -23.83 81.06 -91.31
CA VAL A 14 -22.61 80.98 -92.12
C VAL A 14 -22.49 82.25 -92.96
N SER A 15 -21.64 83.18 -92.53
CA SER A 15 -21.47 84.49 -93.18
C SER A 15 -20.26 84.51 -94.13
N ILE A 16 -20.47 85.00 -95.35
CA ILE A 16 -19.46 85.12 -96.40
C ILE A 16 -19.44 86.57 -96.89
N LEU A 17 -18.37 87.28 -96.55
CA LEU A 17 -18.11 88.62 -97.12
C LEU A 17 -17.30 88.49 -98.41
N PHE A 18 -17.71 89.23 -99.43
CA PHE A 18 -16.99 89.30 -100.70
C PHE A 18 -17.06 90.71 -101.30
N THR A 19 -16.15 90.99 -102.22
CA THR A 19 -16.00 92.33 -102.81
C THR A 19 -16.01 92.31 -104.34
N THR A 20 -16.52 93.39 -104.93
CA THR A 20 -16.52 93.66 -106.38
C THR A 20 -15.62 94.83 -106.71
N HIS A 21 -14.88 94.71 -107.81
CA HIS A 21 -13.93 95.72 -108.28
C HIS A 21 -14.02 95.86 -109.79
N ALA A 22 -13.75 97.07 -110.28
CA ALA A 22 -13.51 97.36 -111.68
C ALA A 22 -12.27 96.60 -112.18
N ALA A 23 -12.11 96.49 -113.50
CA ALA A 23 -10.90 95.90 -114.09
C ALA A 23 -9.61 96.63 -113.66
N SER A 24 -9.74 97.91 -113.27
CA SER A 24 -8.67 98.75 -112.71
C SER A 24 -8.35 98.46 -111.23
N GLY A 25 -9.15 97.64 -110.54
CA GLY A 25 -9.02 97.31 -109.12
C GLY A 25 -9.77 98.25 -108.16
N ALA A 26 -10.39 99.32 -108.66
CA ALA A 26 -11.23 100.20 -107.83
C ALA A 26 -12.51 99.49 -107.41
N ALA A 27 -12.96 99.67 -106.16
CA ALA A 27 -14.25 99.11 -105.72
C ALA A 27 -15.39 99.67 -106.57
N VAL A 28 -16.24 98.79 -107.09
CA VAL A 28 -17.33 99.17 -107.99
C VAL A 28 -18.63 98.51 -107.53
N ALA A 29 -19.72 99.26 -107.58
CA ALA A 29 -21.04 98.69 -107.37
C ALA A 29 -21.46 97.85 -108.59
N PRO A 30 -22.18 96.74 -108.39
CA PRO A 30 -22.92 96.08 -109.47
C PRO A 30 -24.00 97.00 -110.06
N SER A 31 -24.50 96.67 -111.26
CA SER A 31 -25.53 97.46 -111.97
C SER A 31 -26.85 97.61 -111.20
N SER A 32 -27.19 96.61 -110.38
CA SER A 32 -28.19 96.61 -109.31
C SER A 32 -27.59 95.90 -108.10
N GLY A 33 -28.19 95.99 -106.91
CA GLY A 33 -27.67 95.26 -105.74
C GLY A 33 -27.92 93.76 -105.91
N PHE A 34 -26.90 92.92 -105.65
CA PHE A 34 -27.08 91.47 -105.72
C PHE A 34 -28.19 90.97 -104.79
N GLU A 35 -28.93 89.97 -105.24
CA GLU A 35 -29.94 89.26 -104.48
C GLU A 35 -29.54 87.81 -104.17
N ALA A 36 -30.34 87.13 -103.34
CA ALA A 36 -30.10 85.73 -103.00
C ALA A 36 -30.16 84.79 -104.22
N ALA A 37 -30.89 85.18 -105.28
CA ALA A 37 -31.05 84.41 -106.50
C ALA A 37 -29.74 84.33 -107.33
N ASP A 38 -28.82 85.27 -107.12
CA ASP A 38 -27.52 85.32 -107.79
C ASP A 38 -26.51 84.32 -107.22
N VAL A 39 -26.85 83.64 -106.13
CA VAL A 39 -25.97 82.70 -105.45
C VAL A 39 -26.35 81.27 -105.77
N LYS A 40 -25.37 80.51 -106.25
CA LYS A 40 -25.45 79.06 -106.45
C LYS A 40 -24.62 78.34 -105.41
N ILE A 41 -25.20 77.32 -104.77
CA ILE A 41 -24.50 76.51 -103.77
C ILE A 41 -24.47 75.06 -104.23
N TYR A 42 -23.29 74.47 -104.22
CA TYR A 42 -23.04 73.10 -104.64
C TYR A 42 -22.56 72.24 -103.47
N LYS A 43 -23.16 71.07 -103.31
CA LYS A 43 -22.81 70.09 -102.27
C LYS A 43 -21.83 69.05 -102.80
N ASN A 44 -20.72 68.82 -102.09
CA ASN A 44 -19.71 67.79 -102.37
C ASN A 44 -19.18 67.80 -103.83
N GLY A 45 -19.11 68.97 -104.47
CA GLY A 45 -18.71 69.09 -105.87
C GLY A 45 -19.73 68.52 -106.88
N SER A 46 -20.96 68.24 -106.44
CA SER A 46 -22.08 67.87 -107.32
C SER A 46 -22.44 69.02 -108.27
N ALA A 47 -22.89 68.70 -109.49
CA ALA A 47 -23.45 69.68 -110.43
C ALA A 47 -24.89 70.10 -110.10
N ALA A 48 -25.53 69.45 -109.12
CA ALA A 48 -26.84 69.88 -108.62
C ALA A 48 -26.68 71.03 -107.63
N GLU A 49 -27.19 72.20 -108.00
CA GLU A 49 -27.24 73.38 -107.14
C GLU A 49 -28.42 73.32 -106.15
N LYS A 50 -28.32 74.06 -105.05
CA LYS A 50 -29.49 74.38 -104.21
C LYS A 50 -30.55 75.05 -105.08
N THR A 51 -31.78 74.55 -105.03
CA THR A 51 -32.86 74.95 -105.94
C THR A 51 -33.61 76.18 -105.44
N SER A 52 -33.77 76.34 -104.12
CA SER A 52 -34.43 77.50 -103.51
C SER A 52 -33.42 78.51 -102.95
N THR A 53 -33.88 79.76 -102.80
CA THR A 53 -33.14 80.82 -102.09
C THR A 53 -33.47 80.84 -100.59
N ASN A 54 -34.24 79.88 -100.08
CA ASN A 54 -34.60 79.82 -98.67
C ASN A 54 -33.35 79.61 -97.80
N GLY A 55 -33.27 80.37 -96.71
CA GLY A 55 -32.09 80.39 -95.83
C GLY A 55 -30.93 81.25 -96.34
N LEU A 56 -31.05 81.87 -97.53
CA LEU A 56 -30.03 82.76 -98.07
C LEU A 56 -30.47 84.22 -97.90
N THR A 57 -29.62 85.02 -97.28
CA THR A 57 -29.81 86.47 -97.15
C THR A 57 -28.62 87.18 -97.79
N MET A 58 -28.87 87.91 -98.88
CA MET A 58 -27.86 88.76 -99.52
C MET A 58 -28.05 90.21 -99.11
N THR A 59 -26.96 90.86 -98.72
CA THR A 59 -26.92 92.30 -98.43
C THR A 59 -25.88 92.96 -99.31
N SER A 60 -26.34 93.74 -100.29
CA SER A 60 -25.52 94.41 -101.31
C SER A 60 -26.03 95.85 -101.57
N PRO A 61 -25.28 96.92 -101.20
CA PRO A 61 -24.01 96.88 -100.47
C PRO A 61 -24.18 96.50 -99.00
N PHE A 62 -23.20 95.80 -98.44
CA PHE A 62 -23.13 95.56 -96.99
C PHE A 62 -22.58 96.79 -96.28
N ASP A 63 -23.26 97.23 -95.21
CA ASP A 63 -22.90 98.42 -94.43
C ASP A 63 -22.83 99.74 -95.26
N GLY A 64 -23.48 99.76 -96.42
CA GLY A 64 -23.42 100.91 -97.34
C GLY A 64 -22.06 101.10 -98.04
N ILE A 65 -21.12 100.16 -97.90
CA ILE A 65 -19.77 100.25 -98.50
C ILE A 65 -19.81 99.83 -99.97
N THR A 66 -19.42 100.73 -100.88
CA THR A 66 -19.34 100.43 -102.31
C THR A 66 -18.45 99.23 -102.59
N GLY A 67 -19.01 98.23 -103.24
CA GLY A 67 -18.30 97.03 -103.64
C GLY A 67 -18.06 95.99 -102.54
N LEU A 68 -18.62 96.15 -101.34
CA LEU A 68 -18.63 95.12 -100.29
C LEU A 68 -20.01 94.50 -100.15
N HIS A 69 -20.06 93.18 -100.04
CA HIS A 69 -21.28 92.39 -100.01
C HIS A 69 -21.18 91.30 -98.96
N CYS A 70 -22.32 90.90 -98.41
CA CYS A 70 -22.39 89.82 -97.43
C CYS A 70 -23.52 88.86 -97.79
N LEU A 71 -23.17 87.58 -97.91
CA LEU A 71 -24.13 86.49 -97.95
C LEU A 71 -24.16 85.84 -96.56
N VAL A 72 -25.34 85.72 -95.98
CA VAL A 72 -25.59 84.87 -94.81
C VAL A 72 -26.38 83.65 -95.25
N ILE A 73 -25.88 82.49 -94.87
CA ILE A 73 -26.49 81.19 -95.13
C ILE A 73 -26.93 80.61 -93.79
N ASP A 74 -28.23 80.41 -93.65
CA ASP A 74 -28.85 79.65 -92.57
C ASP A 74 -29.04 78.20 -93.06
N THR A 75 -28.17 77.32 -92.57
CA THR A 75 -28.19 75.89 -92.91
C THR A 75 -29.26 75.10 -92.16
N SER A 76 -29.94 75.71 -91.17
CA SER A 76 -31.12 75.12 -90.53
C SER A 76 -32.39 75.26 -91.39
N VAL A 77 -32.35 76.14 -92.39
CA VAL A 77 -33.48 76.39 -93.29
C VAL A 77 -33.32 75.57 -94.57
N ASP A 78 -34.02 74.43 -94.60
CA ASP A 78 -34.03 73.53 -95.76
C ASP A 78 -35.41 73.41 -96.45
N THR A 79 -36.33 74.31 -96.11
CA THR A 79 -37.65 74.38 -96.73
C THR A 79 -37.49 74.54 -98.25
N GLY A 80 -37.98 73.60 -99.05
CA GLY A 80 -37.85 73.62 -100.51
C GLY A 80 -36.62 72.92 -101.09
N ASP A 81 -35.66 72.48 -100.27
CA ASP A 81 -34.45 71.72 -100.68
C ASP A 81 -34.12 70.55 -99.74
N VAL A 82 -35.13 69.98 -99.08
CA VAL A 82 -34.97 68.97 -98.01
C VAL A 82 -33.90 67.92 -98.30
N GLY A 83 -32.92 67.82 -97.40
CA GLY A 83 -31.75 66.96 -97.49
C GLY A 83 -30.54 67.61 -98.15
N PHE A 84 -30.60 68.89 -98.50
CA PHE A 84 -29.46 69.60 -99.06
C PHE A 84 -28.41 69.84 -97.98
N TRP A 85 -28.79 70.37 -96.82
CA TRP A 85 -27.89 70.53 -95.68
C TRP A 85 -27.82 69.22 -94.87
N VAL A 86 -26.64 68.58 -94.84
CA VAL A 86 -26.35 67.39 -94.05
C VAL A 86 -24.97 67.45 -93.41
N ALA A 87 -24.83 66.86 -92.23
CA ALA A 87 -23.55 66.57 -91.60
C ALA A 87 -22.65 65.69 -92.51
N GLY A 88 -21.34 65.90 -92.43
CA GLY A 88 -20.37 65.14 -93.22
C GLY A 88 -20.22 65.61 -94.68
N ALA A 89 -20.82 66.74 -95.07
CA ALA A 89 -20.72 67.30 -96.42
C ALA A 89 -19.98 68.64 -96.46
N GLN A 90 -19.36 68.93 -97.61
CA GLN A 90 -18.72 70.20 -97.94
C GLN A 90 -19.57 70.96 -98.97
N TYR A 91 -19.67 72.28 -98.81
CA TYR A 91 -20.47 73.16 -99.65
C TYR A 91 -19.59 74.21 -100.31
N THR A 92 -19.84 74.46 -101.59
CA THR A 92 -19.16 75.48 -102.40
C THR A 92 -20.17 76.53 -102.84
N VAL A 93 -19.88 77.79 -102.57
CA VAL A 93 -20.77 78.93 -102.80
C VAL A 93 -20.22 79.78 -103.94
N VAL A 94 -21.05 80.03 -104.96
CA VAL A 94 -20.69 80.70 -106.20
C VAL A 94 -21.64 81.86 -106.45
N LEU A 95 -21.10 83.04 -106.71
CA LEU A 95 -21.84 84.18 -107.23
C LEU A 95 -21.92 84.08 -108.77
N SER A 96 -23.12 84.17 -109.32
CA SER A 96 -23.44 84.15 -110.76
C SER A 96 -24.67 85.04 -111.02
N PRO A 97 -24.51 86.36 -110.93
CA PRO A 97 -25.60 87.33 -111.05
C PRO A 97 -26.00 87.57 -112.50
N ASP A 98 -27.21 88.10 -112.73
CA ASP A 98 -27.57 88.71 -114.00
C ASP A 98 -27.15 90.19 -114.08
N GLU A 99 -26.69 90.78 -112.97
CA GLU A 99 -25.99 92.06 -112.95
C GLU A 99 -24.62 92.05 -113.65
N THR A 100 -24.24 93.26 -114.09
CA THR A 100 -22.88 93.55 -114.49
C THR A 100 -22.10 94.23 -113.37
N VAL A 101 -20.81 93.92 -113.28
CA VAL A 101 -19.82 94.63 -112.45
C VAL A 101 -18.87 95.33 -113.42
N ASP A 102 -18.78 96.66 -113.34
CA ASP A 102 -17.99 97.46 -114.30
C ASP A 102 -18.38 97.21 -115.78
N GLY A 103 -19.66 96.93 -116.02
CA GLY A 103 -20.19 96.61 -117.36
C GLY A 103 -19.85 95.19 -117.87
N LEU A 104 -19.26 94.33 -117.04
CA LEU A 104 -18.92 92.94 -117.36
C LEU A 104 -19.82 91.95 -116.61
N VAL A 105 -20.16 90.83 -117.27
CA VAL A 105 -20.78 89.66 -116.61
C VAL A 105 -19.73 88.96 -115.75
N VAL A 106 -20.06 88.62 -114.50
CA VAL A 106 -19.12 88.01 -113.55
C VAL A 106 -19.61 86.67 -113.04
N ALA A 107 -18.71 85.72 -112.80
CA ALA A 107 -18.99 84.49 -112.05
C ALA A 107 -17.80 84.16 -111.16
N LYS A 108 -18.01 83.90 -109.87
CA LYS A 108 -16.91 83.68 -108.91
C LYS A 108 -17.32 82.81 -107.73
N VAL A 109 -16.46 81.86 -107.37
CA VAL A 109 -16.59 81.15 -106.09
C VAL A 109 -16.24 82.10 -104.94
N ILE A 110 -17.22 82.36 -104.07
CA ILE A 110 -17.10 83.29 -102.95
C ILE A 110 -16.76 82.60 -101.62
N GLY A 111 -17.00 81.29 -101.49
CA GLY A 111 -16.60 80.56 -100.29
C GLY A 111 -16.80 79.05 -100.38
N THR A 112 -16.19 78.32 -99.44
CA THR A 112 -16.42 76.89 -99.19
C THR A 112 -16.52 76.64 -97.69
N PHE A 113 -17.37 75.72 -97.22
CA PHE A 113 -17.49 75.37 -95.79
C PHE A 113 -17.90 73.91 -95.59
N GLY A 114 -17.65 73.34 -94.41
CA GLY A 114 -18.10 72.01 -94.00
C GLY A 114 -19.21 72.06 -92.97
N LEU A 115 -20.02 71.00 -92.90
CA LEU A 115 -20.92 70.75 -91.78
C LEU A 115 -20.51 69.47 -91.03
N ALA A 116 -20.20 69.58 -89.75
CA ALA A 116 -19.86 68.51 -88.82
C ALA A 116 -18.88 67.47 -89.39
N MET A 117 -17.71 67.92 -89.85
CA MET A 117 -16.61 67.04 -90.25
C MET A 117 -16.00 66.36 -88.99
N ALA A 118 -15.68 65.07 -89.04
CA ALA A 118 -15.25 64.31 -87.85
C ALA A 118 -13.95 64.85 -87.18
N PRO A 119 -13.89 64.99 -85.84
CA PRO A 119 -12.71 65.55 -85.15
C PRO A 119 -11.55 64.54 -85.09
N VAL A 120 -10.31 65.05 -85.18
CA VAL A 120 -9.05 64.27 -85.14
C VAL A 120 -8.90 63.41 -83.87
N PHE A 121 -9.51 63.81 -82.74
CA PHE A 121 -9.46 63.09 -81.46
C PHE A 121 -10.03 61.66 -81.51
N ALA A 122 -11.02 61.42 -82.37
CA ALA A 122 -11.59 60.08 -82.54
C ALA A 122 -10.65 59.13 -83.31
N ARG A 123 -9.65 59.65 -84.01
CA ARG A 123 -8.82 58.88 -84.95
C ARG A 123 -7.46 58.46 -84.41
N VAL A 124 -7.00 59.01 -83.28
CA VAL A 124 -5.62 58.81 -82.77
C VAL A 124 -5.51 58.46 -81.27
N GLY A 125 -6.56 58.64 -80.45
CA GLY A 125 -6.49 58.41 -79.00
C GLY A 125 -5.77 59.53 -78.23
N ALA A 126 -6.04 59.66 -76.91
CA ALA A 126 -5.49 60.75 -76.09
C ALA A 126 -4.05 60.42 -75.58
N PRO A 127 -3.07 61.34 -75.69
CA PRO A 127 -1.72 61.14 -75.14
C PRO A 127 -1.68 61.09 -73.59
N ALA A 128 -0.63 60.48 -73.03
CA ALA A 128 -0.36 60.48 -71.58
C ALA A 128 -0.26 61.92 -71.02
N GLY A 129 -0.85 62.18 -69.85
CA GLY A 129 -0.90 63.51 -69.23
C GLY A 129 -1.96 64.48 -69.79
N ALA A 130 -2.73 64.09 -70.81
CA ALA A 130 -3.85 64.89 -71.33
C ALA A 130 -5.20 64.53 -70.69
N SER A 131 -5.29 63.40 -69.97
CA SER A 131 -6.51 62.92 -69.32
C SER A 131 -6.21 62.36 -67.93
N VAL A 132 -6.58 63.13 -66.91
CA VAL A 132 -6.42 62.75 -65.49
C VAL A 132 -7.09 61.41 -65.17
N SER A 133 -8.20 61.07 -65.83
CA SER A 133 -8.90 59.80 -65.61
C SER A 133 -8.12 58.59 -66.13
N ALA A 134 -7.38 58.74 -67.23
CA ALA A 134 -6.49 57.70 -67.74
C ALA A 134 -5.27 57.52 -66.83
N ASP A 135 -4.68 58.61 -66.35
CA ASP A 135 -3.53 58.57 -65.46
C ASP A 135 -3.87 57.90 -64.11
N VAL A 136 -5.05 58.21 -63.54
CA VAL A 136 -5.55 57.56 -62.31
C VAL A 136 -5.79 56.05 -62.50
N ALA A 137 -6.26 55.63 -63.68
CA ALA A 137 -6.45 54.21 -63.99
C ALA A 137 -5.11 53.46 -64.08
N ALA A 138 -4.08 54.09 -64.67
CA ALA A 138 -2.74 53.52 -64.74
C ALA A 138 -2.08 53.38 -63.36
N VAL A 139 -2.22 54.38 -62.49
CA VAL A 139 -1.68 54.34 -61.11
C VAL A 139 -2.33 53.23 -60.27
N LYS A 140 -3.64 53.01 -60.41
CA LYS A 140 -4.36 51.91 -59.75
C LYS A 140 -3.89 50.51 -60.18
N ALA A 141 -3.27 50.39 -61.36
CA ALA A 141 -2.78 49.11 -61.87
C ALA A 141 -1.37 48.74 -61.40
N VAL A 142 -0.60 49.66 -60.79
CA VAL A 142 0.85 49.46 -60.54
C VAL A 142 1.29 49.57 -59.06
N LEU A 143 0.51 50.18 -58.17
CA LEU A 143 0.82 50.25 -56.72
C LEU A 143 0.08 49.14 -55.94
N PRO A 144 0.68 48.60 -54.85
CA PRO A 144 0.60 47.17 -54.48
C PRO A 144 -0.82 46.61 -54.48
N ALA A 145 -0.92 45.45 -55.13
CA ALA A 145 -2.15 44.74 -55.48
C ALA A 145 -3.20 44.76 -54.36
N ALA A 146 -4.39 45.24 -54.69
CA ALA A 146 -5.61 45.18 -53.89
C ALA A 146 -5.50 45.78 -52.48
N LEU A 147 -5.98 47.01 -52.36
CA LEU A 147 -6.32 47.59 -51.08
C LEU A 147 -7.56 46.85 -50.51
N VAL A 148 -7.38 45.73 -49.83
CA VAL A 148 -8.50 45.06 -49.14
C VAL A 148 -8.93 45.95 -47.98
N SER A 149 -10.11 46.55 -48.09
CA SER A 149 -10.70 47.42 -47.05
C SER A 149 -9.84 48.62 -46.62
N GLY A 150 -9.06 49.20 -47.54
CA GLY A 150 -8.23 50.37 -47.19
C GLY A 150 -6.81 50.04 -46.73
N ARG A 151 -6.42 48.76 -46.64
CA ARG A 151 -5.07 48.32 -46.23
C ARG A 151 -4.35 47.55 -47.34
N ILE A 152 -3.02 47.72 -47.41
CA ILE A 152 -2.15 46.98 -48.32
C ILE A 152 -2.10 45.52 -47.83
N ASP A 153 -2.48 44.57 -48.67
CA ASP A 153 -2.26 43.14 -48.42
C ASP A 153 -0.83 42.79 -48.84
N ALA A 154 0.06 42.51 -47.87
CA ALA A 154 1.46 42.20 -48.12
C ALA A 154 1.88 40.95 -47.35
N SER A 155 2.46 39.97 -48.05
CA SER A 155 3.15 38.84 -47.43
C SER A 155 4.51 39.29 -46.88
N VAL A 156 4.64 39.45 -45.56
CA VAL A 156 5.89 39.92 -44.94
C VAL A 156 6.79 38.74 -44.60
N GLY A 157 7.82 38.47 -45.43
CA GLY A 157 8.76 37.37 -45.22
C GLY A 157 9.84 37.64 -44.17
N ALA A 158 10.30 38.89 -44.05
CA ALA A 158 11.26 39.32 -43.03
C ALA A 158 10.85 40.69 -42.49
N MET A 159 10.63 40.77 -41.18
CA MET A 159 10.38 42.02 -40.47
C MET A 159 11.70 42.53 -39.90
N ALA A 160 12.02 43.80 -40.17
CA ALA A 160 13.10 44.48 -39.44
C ALA A 160 12.73 44.61 -37.95
N ALA A 161 13.72 44.88 -37.09
CA ALA A 161 13.44 45.20 -35.68
C ALA A 161 12.51 46.41 -35.57
N ASN A 162 11.62 46.40 -34.58
CA ASN A 162 10.65 47.47 -34.29
C ASN A 162 9.59 47.74 -35.38
N VAL A 163 9.40 46.82 -36.34
CA VAL A 163 8.26 46.91 -37.28
C VAL A 163 6.93 46.76 -36.52
N MET A 164 6.87 45.83 -35.57
CA MET A 164 5.75 45.74 -34.64
C MET A 164 6.06 46.58 -33.40
N THR A 165 5.56 47.81 -33.38
CA THR A 165 5.61 48.68 -32.19
C THR A 165 4.41 48.40 -31.27
N ALA A 166 4.42 48.92 -30.04
CA ALA A 166 3.28 48.82 -29.13
C ALA A 166 1.98 49.40 -29.73
N ALA A 167 2.08 50.42 -30.58
CA ALA A 167 0.93 50.99 -31.29
C ALA A 167 0.43 50.09 -32.44
N ALA A 168 1.30 49.26 -33.01
CA ALA A 168 0.94 48.31 -34.07
C ALA A 168 0.42 46.97 -33.51
N ALA A 169 0.80 46.61 -32.28
CA ALA A 169 0.30 45.44 -31.59
C ALA A 169 -1.11 45.69 -31.05
N ALA A 170 -2.10 44.97 -31.57
CA ALA A 170 -3.46 44.98 -31.02
C ALA A 170 -3.50 44.30 -29.64
N ALA A 171 -4.46 44.69 -28.80
CA ALA A 171 -4.65 44.09 -27.48
C ALA A 171 -4.87 42.57 -27.57
N ASP A 172 -5.60 42.10 -28.58
CA ASP A 172 -5.89 40.68 -28.79
C ASP A 172 -4.61 39.85 -28.97
N LEU A 173 -3.62 40.37 -29.72
CA LEU A 173 -2.31 39.72 -29.87
C LEU A 173 -1.59 39.60 -28.52
N ALA A 174 -1.65 40.63 -27.68
CA ALA A 174 -1.06 40.58 -26.34
C ALA A 174 -1.77 39.55 -25.46
N THR A 175 -3.10 39.43 -25.57
CA THR A 175 -3.89 38.44 -24.84
C THR A 175 -3.59 37.01 -25.30
N GLU A 176 -3.52 36.75 -26.60
CA GLU A 176 -3.19 35.42 -27.15
C GLU A 176 -1.80 34.96 -26.72
N LEU A 177 -0.80 35.84 -26.80
CA LEU A 177 0.57 35.55 -26.35
C LEU A 177 0.62 35.30 -24.83
N GLN A 178 -0.12 36.09 -24.03
CA GLN A 178 -0.17 35.91 -22.58
C GLN A 178 -0.95 34.65 -22.16
N SER A 179 -1.92 34.20 -22.94
CA SER A 179 -2.65 32.97 -22.68
C SER A 179 -1.83 31.72 -22.96
N GLY A 180 -0.88 31.78 -23.90
CA GLY A 180 -0.03 30.65 -24.27
C GLY A 180 1.25 30.51 -23.44
N LEU A 181 1.70 31.57 -22.78
CA LEU A 181 2.95 31.60 -22.01
C LEU A 181 2.66 31.65 -20.50
N ALA A 182 3.46 30.94 -19.70
CA ALA A 182 3.38 31.06 -18.24
C ALA A 182 3.63 32.53 -17.85
N THR A 183 2.65 33.13 -17.17
CA THR A 183 2.77 34.52 -16.72
C THR A 183 3.85 34.63 -15.64
N ALA A 184 4.44 35.82 -15.50
CA ALA A 184 5.37 36.10 -14.40
C ALA A 184 4.74 35.82 -13.02
N ALA A 185 3.41 36.00 -12.88
CA ALA A 185 2.68 35.67 -11.67
C ALA A 185 2.62 34.15 -11.41
N SER A 186 2.42 33.35 -12.45
CA SER A 186 2.43 31.87 -12.35
C SER A 186 3.80 31.34 -11.94
N ILE A 187 4.88 31.93 -12.47
CA ILE A 187 6.26 31.58 -12.11
C ILE A 187 6.57 32.04 -10.68
N ALA A 188 6.12 33.24 -10.28
CA ALA A 188 6.29 33.75 -8.92
C ALA A 188 5.56 32.88 -7.89
N ALA A 189 4.37 32.36 -8.21
CA ALA A 189 3.62 31.48 -7.32
C ALA A 189 4.40 30.19 -6.95
N LEU A 190 5.20 29.64 -7.87
CA LEU A 190 6.07 28.49 -7.60
C LEU A 190 7.22 28.86 -6.65
N ASN A 191 7.80 30.06 -6.79
CA ASN A 191 8.89 30.55 -5.95
C ASN A 191 8.44 31.14 -4.60
N ASN A 192 7.14 31.39 -4.43
CA ASN A 192 6.55 31.99 -3.23
C ASN A 192 5.90 30.99 -2.27
N LEU A 193 6.15 29.68 -2.42
CA LEU A 193 5.79 28.73 -1.36
C LEU A 193 6.56 29.10 -0.09
N SER A 194 5.86 29.68 0.87
CA SER A 194 6.42 30.00 2.17
C SER A 194 6.79 28.73 2.92
N ALA A 195 7.75 28.81 3.84
CA ALA A 195 8.06 27.70 4.75
C ALA A 195 6.80 27.20 5.50
N ALA A 196 5.84 28.09 5.78
CA ALA A 196 4.57 27.72 6.40
C ALA A 196 3.71 26.83 5.49
N GLN A 197 3.63 27.12 4.20
CA GLN A 197 2.91 26.29 3.23
C GLN A 197 3.59 24.93 3.05
N VAL A 198 4.92 24.90 2.98
CA VAL A 198 5.69 23.65 2.92
C VAL A 198 5.46 22.80 4.16
N ASN A 199 5.53 23.40 5.36
CA ASN A 199 5.29 22.68 6.61
C ASN A 199 3.86 22.14 6.70
N ALA A 200 2.85 22.92 6.30
CA ALA A 200 1.46 22.46 6.31
C ALA A 200 1.22 21.26 5.36
N GLU A 201 1.84 21.28 4.19
CA GLU A 201 1.78 20.16 3.24
C GLU A 201 2.48 18.92 3.80
N VAL A 202 3.64 19.09 4.43
CA VAL A 202 4.38 18.02 5.11
C VAL A 202 3.57 17.44 6.27
N ASP A 203 2.93 18.28 7.08
CA ASP A 203 2.07 17.84 8.18
C ASP A 203 0.89 17.00 7.66
N THR A 204 0.28 17.42 6.54
CA THR A 204 -0.79 16.67 5.88
C THR A 204 -0.28 15.31 5.37
N ALA A 205 0.87 15.28 4.71
CA ALA A 205 1.47 14.04 4.21
C ALA A 205 1.82 13.06 5.34
N ILE A 206 2.32 13.55 6.48
CA ILE A 206 2.60 12.74 7.67
C ILE A 206 1.31 12.16 8.25
N ALA A 207 0.24 12.96 8.30
CA ALA A 207 -1.07 12.51 8.76
C ALA A 207 -1.67 11.43 7.84
N ASP A 208 -1.61 11.63 6.52
CA ASP A 208 -2.11 10.68 5.52
C ASP A 208 -1.35 9.35 5.52
N ALA A 209 -0.04 9.40 5.78
CA ALA A 209 0.80 8.21 5.88
C ALA A 209 0.47 7.34 7.12
N GLY A 210 -0.37 7.83 8.05
CA GLY A 210 -0.78 7.09 9.23
C GLY A 210 0.36 6.79 10.20
N LEU A 211 1.47 7.55 10.14
CA LEU A 211 2.56 7.42 11.09
C LEU A 211 2.07 7.81 12.50
N ALA A 212 2.60 7.14 13.52
CA ALA A 212 2.36 7.53 14.90
C ALA A 212 2.79 9.00 15.09
N THR A 213 1.85 9.85 15.52
CA THR A 213 2.15 11.25 15.77
C THR A 213 3.14 11.40 16.92
N ALA A 214 3.83 12.53 17.00
CA ALA A 214 4.70 12.84 18.14
C ALA A 214 3.94 12.74 19.48
N ALA A 215 2.64 13.07 19.50
CA ALA A 215 1.79 12.94 20.68
C ALA A 215 1.56 11.46 21.07
N ASN A 216 1.25 10.58 20.10
CA ASN A 216 1.11 9.15 20.35
C ASN A 216 2.39 8.55 20.94
N LEU A 217 3.55 8.94 20.39
CA LEU A 217 4.85 8.44 20.85
C LEU A 217 5.18 8.93 22.26
N ALA A 218 4.84 10.18 22.59
CA ALA A 218 4.98 10.71 23.95
C ALA A 218 4.08 9.99 24.97
N THR A 219 2.86 9.61 24.57
CA THR A 219 1.97 8.79 25.43
C THR A 219 2.57 7.41 25.72
N VAL A 220 3.08 6.72 24.69
CA VAL A 220 3.72 5.42 24.86
C VAL A 220 4.96 5.52 25.75
N ALA A 221 5.77 6.56 25.57
CA ALA A 221 6.93 6.82 26.43
C ALA A 221 6.51 6.98 27.91
N GLY A 222 5.46 7.75 28.18
CA GLY A 222 4.97 7.93 29.56
C GLY A 222 4.45 6.64 30.22
N TYR A 223 3.83 5.74 29.45
CA TYR A 223 3.44 4.42 29.96
C TYR A 223 4.67 3.57 30.29
N LEU A 224 5.62 3.49 29.37
CA LEU A 224 6.86 2.73 29.57
C LEU A 224 7.66 3.28 30.75
N ASP A 225 7.78 4.59 30.91
CA ASP A 225 8.49 5.19 32.04
C ASP A 225 7.87 4.79 33.39
N THR A 226 6.53 4.75 33.47
CA THR A 226 5.81 4.37 34.69
C THR A 226 5.99 2.88 35.01
N GLU A 227 5.82 2.01 34.02
CA GLU A 227 5.94 0.56 34.17
C GLU A 227 7.38 0.15 34.49
N ILE A 228 8.35 0.72 33.78
CA ILE A 228 9.78 0.47 34.02
C ILE A 228 10.18 0.95 35.41
N ALA A 229 9.69 2.11 35.87
CA ALA A 229 9.95 2.59 37.22
C ALA A 229 9.41 1.63 38.30
N ALA A 230 8.20 1.09 38.09
CA ALA A 230 7.63 0.09 38.98
C ALA A 230 8.46 -1.20 39.01
N ILE A 231 8.86 -1.72 37.84
CA ILE A 231 9.71 -2.91 37.72
C ILE A 231 11.06 -2.70 38.43
N LEU A 232 11.68 -1.53 38.24
CA LEU A 232 12.93 -1.18 38.92
C LEU A 232 12.75 -1.14 40.44
N ALA A 233 11.64 -0.59 40.94
CA ALA A 233 11.35 -0.55 42.37
C ALA A 233 11.23 -1.97 42.95
N ASP A 234 10.40 -2.83 42.35
CA ASP A 234 10.22 -4.21 42.80
C ASP A 234 11.53 -5.01 42.74
N THR A 235 12.32 -4.80 41.68
CA THR A 235 13.62 -5.49 41.54
C THR A 235 14.62 -5.02 42.60
N ASN A 236 14.65 -3.73 42.93
CA ASN A 236 15.49 -3.20 44.00
C ASN A 236 15.07 -3.74 45.39
N GLU A 237 13.77 -3.86 45.63
CA GLU A 237 13.25 -4.49 46.86
C GLU A 237 13.71 -5.94 46.98
N LEU A 238 13.56 -6.74 45.92
CA LEU A 238 14.03 -8.13 45.90
C LEU A 238 15.54 -8.25 46.07
N GLN A 239 16.31 -7.41 45.39
CA GLN A 239 17.77 -7.38 45.52
C GLN A 239 18.20 -7.03 46.94
N THR A 240 17.50 -6.10 47.59
CA THR A 240 17.76 -5.74 48.99
C THR A 240 17.38 -6.87 49.93
N ASP A 241 16.24 -7.54 49.70
CA ASP A 241 15.76 -8.65 50.52
C ASP A 241 16.68 -9.88 50.43
N TRP A 242 17.36 -10.06 49.29
CA TRP A 242 18.26 -11.18 49.04
C TRP A 242 19.73 -10.91 49.41
N ALA A 243 20.08 -9.64 49.63
CA ALA A 243 21.40 -9.28 50.15
C ALA A 243 21.58 -9.81 51.58
N ASN A 244 22.83 -10.04 51.98
CA ASN A 244 23.15 -10.47 53.34
C ASN A 244 22.63 -9.45 54.36
N GLY A 245 21.77 -9.89 55.28
CA GLY A 245 21.04 -9.02 56.21
C GLY A 245 19.65 -8.58 55.74
N GLY A 246 19.23 -8.97 54.53
CA GLY A 246 17.89 -8.72 53.96
C GLY A 246 16.82 -9.67 54.51
N ARG A 247 15.54 -9.38 54.27
CA ARG A 247 14.43 -10.17 54.87
C ARG A 247 14.43 -11.63 54.42
N LEU A 248 14.61 -11.89 53.11
CA LEU A 248 14.62 -13.26 52.57
C LEU A 248 15.88 -14.00 52.99
N ASP A 249 17.01 -13.31 53.02
CA ASP A 249 18.28 -13.82 53.54
C ASP A 249 18.17 -14.21 55.01
N LEU A 250 17.64 -13.36 55.89
CA LEU A 250 17.39 -13.68 57.30
C LEU A 250 16.47 -14.89 57.49
N ILE A 251 15.45 -15.04 56.65
CA ILE A 251 14.55 -16.21 56.72
C ILE A 251 15.30 -17.48 56.30
N LEU A 252 16.17 -17.42 55.29
CA LEU A 252 17.02 -18.52 54.85
C LEU A 252 18.04 -18.89 55.92
N ASP A 253 18.71 -17.90 56.51
CA ASP A 253 19.66 -18.07 57.62
C ASP A 253 18.98 -18.65 58.85
N ALA A 254 17.80 -18.14 59.23
CA ALA A 254 17.03 -18.65 60.36
C ALA A 254 16.58 -20.11 60.15
N ARG A 255 16.27 -20.50 58.90
CA ARG A 255 15.98 -21.90 58.55
C ARG A 255 17.21 -22.79 58.67
N ALA A 256 18.39 -22.30 58.29
CA ALA A 256 19.65 -23.02 58.41
C ALA A 256 20.15 -23.11 59.86
N SER A 257 19.84 -22.13 60.70
CA SER A 257 20.22 -22.04 62.12
C SER A 257 19.09 -22.45 63.07
N GLN A 258 18.03 -23.07 62.56
CA GLN A 258 16.92 -23.49 63.41
C GLN A 258 17.39 -24.64 64.30
N THR A 259 17.24 -24.50 65.62
CA THR A 259 17.71 -25.49 66.60
C THR A 259 17.21 -26.90 66.29
N SER A 260 15.98 -27.08 65.78
CA SER A 260 15.47 -28.40 65.39
C SER A 260 16.20 -29.04 64.20
N VAL A 261 16.82 -28.22 63.33
CA VAL A 261 17.68 -28.68 62.23
C VAL A 261 19.09 -28.97 62.76
N ASP A 262 19.60 -28.14 63.68
CA ASP A 262 20.89 -28.32 64.34
C ASP A 262 20.92 -29.50 65.33
N ASP A 263 19.77 -29.85 65.93
CA ASP A 263 19.61 -30.98 66.87
C ASP A 263 19.66 -32.34 66.16
N LEU A 264 19.59 -32.38 64.83
CA LEU A 264 19.73 -33.62 64.08
C LEU A 264 21.20 -34.06 64.08
N PRO A 265 21.51 -35.30 64.52
CA PRO A 265 22.90 -35.77 64.55
C PRO A 265 23.46 -35.81 63.14
N THR A 266 24.67 -35.29 62.99
CA THR A 266 25.45 -35.45 61.76
C THR A 266 25.75 -36.93 61.51
N ASN A 267 26.02 -37.28 60.25
CA ASN A 267 26.43 -38.66 59.91
C ASN A 267 27.68 -39.10 60.68
N ALA A 268 28.58 -38.16 61.03
CA ALA A 268 29.78 -38.45 61.82
C ALA A 268 29.45 -38.74 63.29
N GLU A 269 28.54 -37.98 63.90
CA GLU A 269 28.07 -38.24 65.27
C GLU A 269 27.31 -39.56 65.37
N LEU A 270 26.42 -39.84 64.39
CA LEU A 270 25.71 -41.11 64.33
C LEU A 270 26.66 -42.28 64.16
N ALA A 271 27.67 -42.16 63.29
CA ALA A 271 28.68 -43.21 63.10
C ALA A 271 29.48 -43.47 64.39
N THR A 272 29.86 -42.40 65.11
CA THR A 272 30.57 -42.51 66.40
C THR A 272 29.71 -43.18 67.47
N ALA A 273 28.43 -42.77 67.58
CA ALA A 273 27.49 -43.35 68.53
C ALA A 273 27.23 -44.83 68.24
N LEU A 274 27.10 -45.21 66.96
CA LEU A 274 26.88 -46.59 66.56
C LEU A 274 28.12 -47.46 66.82
N ALA A 275 29.32 -46.94 66.54
CA ALA A 275 30.57 -47.64 66.85
C ALA A 275 30.74 -47.85 68.37
N ALA A 276 30.45 -46.83 69.18
CA ALA A 276 30.50 -46.95 70.64
C ALA A 276 29.46 -47.95 71.18
N ALA A 277 28.26 -47.99 70.58
CA ALA A 277 27.25 -48.98 70.92
C ALA A 277 27.70 -50.41 70.53
N ASP A 278 28.29 -50.57 69.35
CA ASP A 278 28.85 -51.84 68.87
C ASP A 278 29.95 -52.35 69.81
N ASP A 279 30.92 -51.50 70.16
CA ASP A 279 31.99 -51.81 71.11
C ASP A 279 31.45 -52.19 72.49
N ALA A 280 30.44 -51.46 73.00
CA ALA A 280 29.82 -51.74 74.29
C ALA A 280 29.09 -53.09 74.30
N VAL A 281 28.36 -53.40 73.22
CA VAL A 281 27.69 -54.70 73.05
C VAL A 281 28.73 -55.81 72.95
N LEU A 282 29.80 -55.62 72.17
CA LEU A 282 30.88 -56.59 72.03
C LEU A 282 31.57 -56.88 73.36
N ALA A 283 31.79 -55.86 74.19
CA ALA A 283 32.33 -56.01 75.54
C ALA A 283 31.41 -56.83 76.46
N GLN A 284 30.09 -56.59 76.42
CA GLN A 284 29.13 -57.37 77.19
C GLN A 284 29.09 -58.84 76.72
N VAL A 285 29.14 -59.08 75.41
CA VAL A 285 29.20 -60.44 74.86
C VAL A 285 30.47 -61.16 75.33
N ALA A 286 31.62 -60.48 75.35
CA ALA A 286 32.87 -61.04 75.87
C ALA A 286 32.78 -61.39 77.37
N LEU A 287 32.13 -60.56 78.18
CA LEU A 287 31.89 -60.84 79.61
C LEU A 287 30.96 -62.04 79.81
N VAL A 288 29.87 -62.14 79.04
CA VAL A 288 28.96 -63.29 79.07
C VAL A 288 29.69 -64.56 78.65
N LYS A 289 30.50 -64.50 77.59
CA LYS A 289 31.33 -65.61 77.16
C LYS A 289 32.29 -66.03 78.27
N SER A 290 32.99 -65.09 78.91
CA SER A 290 33.88 -65.40 80.03
C SER A 290 33.15 -66.10 81.19
N LYS A 291 31.95 -65.65 81.55
CA LYS A 291 31.15 -66.33 82.58
C LYS A 291 30.71 -67.73 82.15
N THR A 292 30.33 -67.89 80.89
CA THR A 292 29.85 -69.16 80.34
C THR A 292 30.99 -70.17 80.19
N ASP A 293 32.16 -69.74 79.73
CA ASP A 293 33.38 -70.57 79.63
C ASP A 293 33.89 -71.00 81.02
N ASN A 294 33.54 -70.26 82.09
CA ASN A 294 33.87 -70.60 83.47
C ASN A 294 32.81 -71.48 84.17
N LEU A 295 31.73 -71.85 83.48
CA LEU A 295 30.84 -72.89 84.00
C LEU A 295 31.56 -74.25 83.89
N PRO A 296 31.47 -75.12 84.91
CA PRO A 296 31.96 -76.48 84.77
C PRO A 296 31.21 -77.19 83.64
N ASP A 297 31.87 -78.10 82.92
CA ASP A 297 31.23 -78.95 81.89
C ASP A 297 30.06 -79.78 82.48
N ASP A 298 30.10 -80.02 83.80
CA ASP A 298 29.03 -80.60 84.61
C ASP A 298 28.69 -79.69 85.81
N PRO A 299 27.74 -78.75 85.67
CA PRO A 299 27.48 -77.69 86.67
C PRO A 299 26.92 -78.18 88.01
N ALA A 300 26.70 -79.49 88.18
CA ALA A 300 26.30 -80.11 89.43
C ALA A 300 27.23 -81.26 89.85
N ASP A 301 28.55 -81.09 89.68
CA ASP A 301 29.66 -81.97 90.09
C ASP A 301 29.20 -83.38 90.46
N GLN A 302 28.63 -84.08 89.47
CA GLN A 302 27.82 -85.27 89.71
C GLN A 302 28.69 -86.37 90.32
N SER A 303 30.00 -86.30 90.04
CA SER A 303 31.08 -87.07 90.66
C SER A 303 31.15 -86.89 92.19
N LEU A 304 31.03 -85.67 92.73
CA LEU A 304 31.03 -85.43 94.18
C LEU A 304 29.77 -85.94 94.87
N VAL A 305 28.59 -85.79 94.23
CA VAL A 305 27.33 -86.30 94.77
C VAL A 305 27.28 -87.83 94.73
N VAL A 306 27.78 -88.44 93.65
CA VAL A 306 27.95 -89.89 93.54
C VAL A 306 28.95 -90.39 94.57
N ALA A 307 30.12 -89.75 94.72
CA ALA A 307 31.10 -90.09 95.74
C ALA A 307 30.55 -89.95 97.17
N ALA A 308 29.75 -88.92 97.45
CA ALA A 308 29.07 -88.77 98.73
C ALA A 308 28.03 -89.88 98.96
N THR A 309 27.28 -90.26 97.93
CA THR A 309 26.31 -91.36 97.99
C THR A 309 27.00 -92.70 98.25
N ASP A 310 28.09 -92.99 97.54
CA ASP A 310 28.90 -94.19 97.74
C ASP A 310 29.52 -94.23 99.14
N ALA A 311 30.03 -93.10 99.63
CA ALA A 311 30.59 -92.99 100.98
C ALA A 311 29.53 -93.23 102.07
N VAL A 312 28.30 -92.73 101.88
CA VAL A 312 27.16 -92.97 102.78
C VAL A 312 26.79 -94.45 102.77
N MET A 313 26.66 -95.07 101.59
CA MET A 313 26.33 -96.49 101.45
C MET A 313 27.41 -97.40 102.07
N SER A 314 28.69 -97.01 101.96
CA SER A 314 29.79 -97.74 102.61
C SER A 314 29.79 -97.64 104.13
N ARG A 315 29.36 -96.50 104.71
CA ARG A 315 29.37 -96.28 106.17
C ARG A 315 28.16 -96.85 106.88
N LEU A 316 26.98 -96.74 106.29
CA LEU A 316 25.72 -97.11 106.92
C LEU A 316 25.19 -98.48 106.47
N GLY A 317 25.80 -99.08 105.44
CA GLY A 317 25.28 -100.28 104.78
C GLY A 317 24.02 -99.98 103.96
N ALA A 318 23.63 -100.91 103.09
CA ALA A 318 22.36 -100.82 102.39
C ALA A 318 21.20 -101.04 103.40
N PRO A 319 20.16 -100.18 103.42
CA PRO A 319 18.96 -100.43 104.23
C PRO A 319 18.35 -101.80 103.90
N ALA A 320 17.77 -102.48 104.89
CA ALA A 320 17.03 -103.73 104.65
C ALA A 320 15.91 -103.49 103.61
N GLY A 321 15.78 -104.38 102.62
CA GLY A 321 14.91 -104.21 101.46
C GLY A 321 15.45 -103.35 100.31
N ALA A 322 16.65 -102.76 100.43
CA ALA A 322 17.33 -102.05 99.34
C ALA A 322 18.34 -102.93 98.57
N SER A 323 18.80 -104.04 99.17
CA SER A 323 19.69 -105.01 98.51
C SER A 323 19.42 -106.44 98.98
N LEU A 324 19.25 -107.35 98.01
CA LEU A 324 19.12 -108.79 98.27
C LEU A 324 20.26 -109.37 99.10
N SER A 325 21.49 -108.83 98.96
CA SER A 325 22.64 -109.32 99.74
C SER A 325 22.53 -109.02 101.23
N ALA A 326 21.91 -107.90 101.59
CA ALA A 326 21.64 -107.54 102.98
C ALA A 326 20.51 -108.42 103.55
N ASP A 327 19.48 -108.70 102.76
CA ASP A 327 18.36 -109.54 103.17
C ASP A 327 18.78 -111.00 103.39
N ILE A 328 19.69 -111.53 102.56
CA ILE A 328 20.26 -112.89 102.71
C ILE A 328 21.06 -113.02 104.01
N ALA A 329 21.80 -111.97 104.42
CA ALA A 329 22.58 -111.99 105.65
C ALA A 329 21.73 -112.02 106.93
N ALA A 330 20.43 -111.69 106.83
CA ALA A 330 19.49 -111.65 107.96
C ALA A 330 18.74 -112.99 108.22
N LEU A 331 18.87 -114.01 107.35
CA LEU A 331 18.25 -115.33 107.56
C LEU A 331 18.91 -116.10 108.73
N PRO A 332 18.13 -116.93 109.48
CA PRO A 332 18.67 -117.73 110.58
C PRO A 332 19.80 -118.66 110.11
N THR A 333 20.86 -118.77 110.92
CA THR A 333 22.04 -119.56 110.58
C THR A 333 21.76 -121.06 110.59
N ALA A 334 22.57 -121.83 109.88
CA ALA A 334 22.51 -123.29 109.88
C ALA A 334 22.55 -123.89 111.31
N ALA A 335 23.27 -123.25 112.24
CA ALA A 335 23.32 -123.64 113.64
C ALA A 335 21.97 -123.48 114.35
N ALA A 336 21.21 -122.41 114.06
CA ALA A 336 19.89 -122.18 114.64
C ALA A 336 18.85 -123.22 114.13
N LEU A 337 18.96 -123.62 112.87
CA LEU A 337 18.14 -124.68 112.30
C LEU A 337 18.48 -126.05 112.92
N ALA A 338 19.76 -126.35 113.10
CA ALA A 338 20.21 -127.60 113.72
C ALA A 338 19.70 -127.78 115.17
N VAL A 339 19.63 -126.70 115.95
CA VAL A 339 19.02 -126.74 117.31
C VAL A 339 17.53 -127.07 117.24
N THR A 340 16.82 -126.53 116.24
CA THR A 340 15.38 -126.80 116.05
C THR A 340 15.15 -128.25 115.63
N ASP A 341 15.96 -128.74 114.69
CA ASP A 341 15.95 -130.11 114.20
C ASP A 341 16.18 -131.11 115.35
N GLY A 342 17.21 -130.88 116.16
CA GLY A 342 17.49 -131.73 117.33
C GLY A 342 16.35 -131.77 118.36
N LYS A 343 15.56 -130.69 118.51
CA LYS A 343 14.35 -130.70 119.34
C LYS A 343 13.23 -131.53 118.71
N VAL A 344 13.04 -131.43 117.40
CA VAL A 344 12.04 -132.20 116.65
C VAL A 344 12.38 -133.69 116.68
N ASP A 345 13.63 -134.05 116.46
CA ASP A 345 14.13 -135.42 116.59
C ASP A 345 13.90 -135.98 117.99
N GLY A 346 14.20 -135.19 119.03
CA GLY A 346 13.93 -135.56 120.42
C GLY A 346 12.45 -135.80 120.71
N ILE A 347 11.54 -135.00 120.14
CA ILE A 347 10.09 -135.20 120.24
C ILE A 347 9.68 -136.48 119.52
N LYS A 348 10.20 -136.69 118.31
CA LYS A 348 9.92 -137.88 117.50
C LYS A 348 10.35 -139.16 118.21
N ALA A 349 11.57 -139.21 118.73
CA ALA A 349 12.08 -140.38 119.46
C ALA A 349 11.21 -140.76 120.67
N LYS A 350 10.72 -139.76 121.41
CA LYS A 350 9.79 -140.00 122.53
C LYS A 350 8.39 -140.42 122.10
N THR A 351 7.94 -139.99 120.92
CA THR A 351 6.62 -140.35 120.40
C THR A 351 6.63 -141.73 119.77
N ASP A 352 7.72 -142.10 119.07
CA ASP A 352 7.92 -143.42 118.46
C ASP A 352 8.03 -144.56 119.50
N SER A 353 8.38 -144.26 120.76
CA SER A 353 8.42 -145.26 121.84
C SER A 353 7.05 -145.62 122.41
N LEU A 354 5.99 -144.89 122.03
CA LEU A 354 4.62 -145.19 122.39
C LEU A 354 4.03 -146.17 121.35
N THR A 355 3.45 -147.27 121.81
CA THR A 355 2.77 -148.25 120.94
C THR A 355 1.29 -147.89 120.84
N PHE A 356 0.70 -147.95 119.65
CA PHE A 356 -0.71 -147.64 119.39
C PHE A 356 -1.33 -148.72 118.49
N THR A 357 -1.96 -149.73 119.07
CA THR A 357 -2.67 -150.78 118.30
C THR A 357 -4.03 -150.29 117.83
N VAL A 358 -4.61 -149.30 118.52
CA VAL A 358 -5.81 -148.56 118.11
C VAL A 358 -5.45 -147.09 117.88
N ALA A 359 -5.91 -146.52 116.77
CA ALA A 359 -5.63 -145.14 116.40
C ALA A 359 -5.95 -144.16 117.56
N GLY A 360 -4.96 -143.39 117.99
CA GLY A 360 -5.09 -142.38 119.05
C GLY A 360 -5.15 -142.91 120.49
N LYS A 361 -4.93 -144.21 120.73
CA LYS A 361 -4.88 -144.82 122.07
C LYS A 361 -3.54 -145.51 122.32
N VAL A 362 -2.83 -145.14 123.38
CA VAL A 362 -1.55 -145.77 123.76
C VAL A 362 -1.84 -147.13 124.37
N ASP A 363 -1.13 -148.15 123.91
CA ASP A 363 -1.07 -149.45 124.58
C ASP A 363 -0.14 -149.32 125.79
N ALA A 364 -0.70 -149.46 126.98
CA ALA A 364 0.03 -149.34 128.23
C ALA A 364 -0.25 -150.54 129.14
N ASN A 365 0.81 -151.07 129.73
CA ASN A 365 0.67 -152.03 130.83
C ASN A 365 0.34 -151.25 132.11
N ILE A 366 -0.67 -151.71 132.84
CA ILE A 366 -1.06 -151.10 134.11
C ILE A 366 -0.44 -151.91 135.25
N LEU A 367 0.43 -151.28 136.04
CA LEU A 367 1.05 -151.90 137.23
C LEU A 367 0.16 -151.78 138.47
N SER A 368 -0.52 -150.64 138.60
CA SER A 368 -1.45 -150.36 139.69
C SER A 368 -2.57 -149.45 139.21
N VAL A 369 -3.76 -149.61 139.77
CA VAL A 369 -4.86 -148.66 139.64
C VAL A 369 -5.12 -148.07 141.01
N ASN A 370 -5.05 -146.74 141.13
CA ASN A 370 -5.21 -146.02 142.41
C ASN A 370 -4.35 -146.60 143.54
N SER A 371 -3.09 -146.91 143.23
CA SER A 371 -2.09 -147.48 144.16
C SER A 371 -2.35 -148.91 144.63
N VAL A 372 -3.38 -149.58 144.09
CA VAL A 372 -3.58 -151.01 144.29
C VAL A 372 -2.89 -151.74 143.15
N SER A 373 -1.89 -152.56 143.46
CA SER A 373 -1.21 -153.39 142.46
C SER A 373 -2.23 -154.30 141.78
N VAL A 374 -2.17 -154.36 140.46
CA VAL A 374 -3.10 -155.18 139.68
C VAL A 374 -2.35 -156.37 139.13
N THR A 375 -2.92 -157.56 139.30
CA THR A 375 -2.49 -158.83 138.70
C THR A 375 -3.48 -159.26 137.62
N GLY A 376 -3.03 -160.16 136.75
CA GLY A 376 -3.77 -160.59 135.57
C GLY A 376 -3.37 -159.80 134.33
N THR A 377 -3.62 -160.38 133.16
CA THR A 377 -3.22 -159.84 131.85
C THR A 377 -4.30 -159.02 131.16
N GLY A 378 -5.53 -159.00 131.69
CA GLY A 378 -6.67 -158.30 131.08
C GLY A 378 -7.33 -159.08 129.94
N ALA A 379 -6.86 -160.30 129.68
CA ALA A 379 -7.52 -161.26 128.80
C ALA A 379 -8.71 -161.93 129.50
N SER A 380 -9.63 -162.48 128.72
CA SER A 380 -10.80 -163.17 129.30
C SER A 380 -10.36 -164.43 130.05
N GLY A 381 -10.74 -164.52 131.32
CA GLY A 381 -10.32 -165.57 132.27
C GLY A 381 -9.07 -165.25 133.08
N ASP A 382 -8.43 -164.09 132.85
CA ASP A 382 -7.30 -163.54 133.61
C ASP A 382 -7.40 -162.00 133.64
N GLU A 383 -8.61 -161.50 133.94
CA GLU A 383 -8.91 -160.09 133.99
C GLU A 383 -8.11 -159.37 135.07
N TRP A 384 -7.86 -158.07 134.86
CA TRP A 384 -7.19 -157.23 135.84
C TRP A 384 -7.94 -157.18 137.17
N GLY A 385 -7.28 -157.67 138.22
CA GLY A 385 -7.79 -157.66 139.59
C GLY A 385 -6.69 -157.31 140.59
N PRO A 386 -7.04 -156.88 141.81
CA PRO A 386 -6.05 -156.59 142.85
C PRO A 386 -5.19 -157.83 143.14
N ALA A 387 -3.88 -157.60 143.32
CA ALA A 387 -2.88 -158.64 143.63
C ALA A 387 -3.16 -159.42 144.91
#